data_AF-A0A819B5W9-F1
#
_entry.id   AF-A0A819B5W9-F1
#
_cell.length_a   1.000
_cell.length_b   1.000
_cell.length_c   1.000
_cell.angle_alpha   90.00
_cell.angle_beta   90.00
_cell.angle_gamma   90.00
#
_symmetry.space_group_name_H-M   'P 1'
#
loop_
_entity.id
_entity.type
_entity.pdbx_description
1 polymer ?
#
loop_
_entity_poly.entity_id
_entity_poly.type
_entity_poly.pdbx_seq_one_letter_code
_entity_poly.pdbx_strand_id
1 'polypeptide(L)'
;MNNCGNKNTNSNEPNNIRDLIIAFIKESQNKITAETANRNNRLITNGGITGINDFLSPVIGYAAEILLPIHEACAPLADILYNLSFYVEAALYETPSEPPDGLIVDESAAIRPYTIEWEKPHRSLYSMLNHTIKKTSREELRPYFKYLKLFLIALVKIPCVPPLTVWRGVNKDYTSDFSQATLVTW
;
A
#
# COMPACT_ATOMS: atom_id res chain seq x y z
N MET A 1 17.21 7.45 -67.24
CA MET A 1 18.26 7.95 -66.33
C MET A 1 17.58 8.72 -65.21
N ASN A 2 17.62 8.16 -64.00
CA ASN A 2 17.67 8.74 -62.64
C ASN A 2 16.84 10.03 -62.38
N ASN A 3 16.05 10.21 -61.32
CA ASN A 3 16.12 9.65 -59.97
C ASN A 3 14.80 9.94 -59.21
N CYS A 4 14.28 8.96 -58.47
CA CYS A 4 13.21 9.12 -57.49
C CYS A 4 13.77 9.73 -56.20
N GLY A 5 13.26 10.88 -55.78
CA GLY A 5 13.52 11.47 -54.46
C GLY A 5 12.44 11.07 -53.46
N ASN A 6 12.58 9.91 -52.83
CA ASN A 6 11.70 9.42 -51.78
C ASN A 6 12.02 10.15 -50.45
N LYS A 7 11.10 11.00 -49.97
CA LYS A 7 11.19 11.56 -48.60
C LYS A 7 10.51 10.57 -47.65
N ASN A 8 11.32 9.71 -47.04
CA ASN A 8 10.90 8.83 -45.96
C ASN A 8 10.57 9.66 -44.71
N THR A 9 9.29 9.76 -44.38
CA THR A 9 8.81 10.23 -43.08
C THR A 9 8.91 9.07 -42.09
N ASN A 10 9.93 9.08 -41.23
CA ASN A 10 9.99 8.18 -40.08
C ASN A 10 9.02 8.67 -38.99
N SER A 11 7.76 8.25 -39.08
CA SER A 11 6.84 8.24 -37.94
C SER A 11 7.08 6.96 -37.13
N ASN A 12 7.91 7.04 -36.09
CA ASN A 12 7.97 6.00 -35.07
C ASN A 12 6.75 6.11 -34.16
N GLU A 13 5.62 5.55 -34.60
CA GLU A 13 4.47 5.26 -33.75
C GLU A 13 4.75 3.98 -32.94
N PRO A 14 4.62 4.00 -31.60
CA PRO A 14 4.84 2.81 -30.77
C PRO A 14 3.62 1.87 -30.87
N ASN A 15 3.64 0.94 -31.83
CA ASN A 15 2.58 -0.04 -32.05
C ASN A 15 2.67 -1.30 -31.16
N ASN A 16 3.27 -1.21 -29.98
CA ASN A 16 3.31 -2.31 -29.03
C ASN A 16 2.69 -1.88 -27.70
N ILE A 17 1.66 -2.61 -27.25
CA ILE A 17 1.00 -2.39 -25.96
C ILE A 17 2.02 -2.36 -24.81
N ARG A 18 3.13 -3.10 -24.92
CA ARG A 18 4.24 -3.06 -23.95
C ARG A 18 4.91 -1.69 -23.90
N ASP A 19 5.09 -1.01 -25.03
CA ASP A 19 5.74 0.29 -25.10
C ASP A 19 4.83 1.39 -24.56
N LEU A 20 3.52 1.27 -24.75
CA LEU A 20 2.52 2.15 -24.13
C LEU A 20 2.49 1.98 -22.60
N ILE A 21 2.56 0.75 -22.10
CA ILE A 21 2.64 0.47 -20.65
C ILE A 21 3.95 1.03 -20.07
N ILE A 22 5.08 0.83 -20.75
CA ILE A 22 6.38 1.37 -20.32
C ILE A 22 6.38 2.90 -20.32
N ALA A 23 5.76 3.53 -21.33
CA ALA A 23 5.62 4.98 -21.40
C ALA A 23 4.75 5.51 -20.25
N PHE A 24 3.62 4.87 -19.96
CA PHE A 24 2.73 5.23 -18.85
C PHE A 24 3.41 5.10 -17.48
N ILE A 25 4.20 4.04 -17.27
CA ILE A 25 4.99 3.84 -16.05
C ILE A 25 6.05 4.93 -15.91
N LYS A 26 6.78 5.25 -16.99
CA LYS A 26 7.80 6.32 -16.98
C LYS A 26 7.19 7.70 -16.72
N GLU A 27 6.04 8.00 -17.31
CA GLU A 27 5.35 9.27 -17.10
C GLU A 27 4.86 9.41 -15.65
N SER A 28 4.34 8.32 -15.07
CA SER A 28 3.91 8.26 -13.67
C SER A 28 5.10 8.46 -12.72
N GLN A 29 6.25 7.85 -13.01
CA GLN A 29 7.49 8.04 -12.23
C GLN A 29 8.01 9.48 -12.30
N ASN A 30 7.96 10.12 -13.46
CA ASN A 30 8.38 11.51 -13.63
C ASN A 30 7.48 12.50 -12.86
N LYS A 31 6.17 12.27 -12.86
CA LYS A 31 5.22 13.08 -12.06
C LYS A 31 5.49 12.96 -10.56
N ILE A 32 5.76 11.75 -10.08
CA ILE A 32 6.13 11.51 -8.67
C ILE A 32 7.47 12.19 -8.32
N THR A 33 8.44 12.16 -9.23
CA THR A 33 9.77 12.77 -9.00
C THR A 33 9.68 14.31 -8.96
N ALA A 34 8.85 14.90 -9.82
CA ALA A 34 8.58 16.34 -9.83
C ALA A 34 7.84 16.82 -8.57
N GLU A 35 6.89 16.03 -8.05
CA GLU A 35 6.19 16.34 -6.79
C GLU A 35 7.08 16.13 -5.56
N THR A 36 7.99 15.15 -5.60
CA THR A 36 8.93 14.86 -4.51
C THR A 36 9.98 15.98 -4.37
N ALA A 37 10.44 16.55 -5.49
CA ALA A 37 11.36 17.70 -5.48
C ALA A 37 10.76 18.93 -4.76
N ASN A 38 9.43 19.09 -4.75
CA ASN A 38 8.75 20.24 -4.15
C ASN A 38 8.34 20.03 -2.67
N ARG A 39 8.49 18.82 -2.12
CA ARG A 39 8.14 18.47 -0.71
C ARG A 39 9.36 18.23 0.19
N ASN A 40 10.57 18.28 -0.35
CA ASN A 40 11.80 17.86 0.36
C ASN A 40 12.43 18.96 1.24
N ASN A 41 11.64 19.66 2.05
CA ASN A 41 12.18 20.42 3.19
C ASN A 41 12.37 19.56 4.46
N ARG A 42 12.08 18.25 4.40
CA ARG A 42 12.20 17.33 5.55
C ARG A 42 13.38 16.36 5.49
N LEU A 43 14.22 16.41 4.44
CA LEU A 43 15.34 15.49 4.25
C LEU A 43 16.64 16.26 4.04
N ILE A 44 17.16 16.87 5.11
CA ILE A 44 18.60 17.13 5.19
C ILE A 44 19.11 16.44 6.45
N THR A 45 19.53 15.19 6.29
CA THR A 45 20.67 14.66 7.04
C THR A 45 21.61 14.00 6.04
N ASN A 46 22.89 14.33 6.17
CA ASN A 46 23.98 14.01 5.27
C ASN A 46 24.24 12.50 5.18
N GLY A 47 23.48 11.79 4.34
CA GLY A 47 23.74 10.41 3.95
C GLY A 47 23.57 10.26 2.45
N GLY A 48 24.60 9.78 1.75
CA GLY A 48 24.66 9.73 0.29
C GLY A 48 23.51 8.96 -0.38
N ILE A 49 23.47 9.07 -1.72
CA ILE A 49 22.47 8.49 -2.65
C ILE A 49 22.15 7.01 -2.37
N THR A 50 23.07 6.26 -1.73
CA THR A 50 22.88 4.88 -1.29
C THR A 50 21.73 4.72 -0.28
N GLY A 51 21.52 5.67 0.63
CA GLY A 51 20.45 5.60 1.64
C GLY A 51 19.04 5.87 1.11
N ILE A 52 18.93 6.55 -0.04
CA ILE A 52 17.64 6.85 -0.67
C ILE A 52 17.06 5.57 -1.30
N ASN A 53 17.89 4.74 -1.94
CA ASN A 53 17.45 3.49 -2.56
C ASN A 53 16.96 2.48 -1.52
N ASP A 54 17.66 2.34 -0.39
CA ASP A 54 17.24 1.45 0.70
C ASP A 54 15.92 1.91 1.35
N PHE A 55 15.69 3.23 1.41
CA PHE A 55 14.44 3.79 1.93
C PHE A 55 13.26 3.63 0.97
N LEU A 56 13.49 3.73 -0.34
CA LEU A 56 12.45 3.65 -1.36
C LEU A 56 12.12 2.21 -1.78
N SER A 57 13.06 1.27 -1.63
CA SER A 57 12.89 -0.15 -2.02
C SER A 57 11.58 -0.79 -1.51
N PRO A 58 11.19 -0.63 -0.23
CA PRO A 58 9.92 -1.16 0.30
C PRO A 58 8.68 -0.55 -0.37
N VAL A 59 8.72 0.76 -0.67
CA VAL A 59 7.61 1.47 -1.31
C VAL A 59 7.46 1.01 -2.77
N ILE A 60 8.57 0.84 -3.47
CA ILE A 60 8.62 0.30 -4.83
C ILE A 60 8.12 -1.15 -4.84
N GLY A 61 8.56 -1.96 -3.87
CA GLY A 61 8.11 -3.35 -3.70
C GLY A 61 6.61 -3.45 -3.49
N TYR A 62 6.05 -2.67 -2.57
CA TYR A 62 4.60 -2.60 -2.36
C TYR A 62 3.84 -2.13 -3.62
N ALA A 63 4.34 -1.09 -4.30
CA ALA A 63 3.70 -0.56 -5.49
C ALA A 63 3.60 -1.61 -6.61
N ALA A 64 4.60 -2.49 -6.73
CA ALA A 64 4.66 -3.57 -7.70
C ALA A 64 3.78 -4.79 -7.37
N GLU A 65 3.28 -4.92 -6.13
CA GLU A 65 2.37 -6.02 -5.79
C GLU A 65 1.06 -5.93 -6.56
N ILE A 66 0.61 -7.09 -7.04
CA ILE A 66 -0.69 -7.26 -7.70
C ILE A 66 -1.80 -7.45 -6.65
N LEU A 67 -3.02 -7.06 -7.00
CA LEU A 67 -4.20 -7.34 -6.19
C LEU A 67 -4.51 -8.84 -6.26
N LEU A 68 -4.68 -9.48 -5.10
CA LEU A 68 -4.92 -10.92 -4.97
C LEU A 68 -6.13 -11.19 -4.05
N PRO A 69 -6.81 -12.34 -4.20
CA PRO A 69 -7.81 -12.81 -3.25
C PRO A 69 -7.23 -12.95 -1.84
N ILE A 70 -8.07 -12.89 -0.80
CA ILE A 70 -7.60 -12.80 0.59
C ILE A 70 -6.72 -13.98 1.02
N HIS A 71 -7.02 -15.20 0.57
CA HIS A 71 -6.20 -16.38 0.86
C HIS A 71 -4.77 -16.25 0.32
N GLU A 72 -4.63 -15.84 -0.94
CA GLU A 72 -3.33 -15.66 -1.58
C GLU A 72 -2.58 -14.43 -1.02
N ALA A 73 -3.31 -13.38 -0.68
CA ALA A 73 -2.76 -12.18 -0.06
C ALA A 73 -2.19 -12.46 1.34
N CYS A 74 -2.83 -13.36 2.09
CA CYS A 74 -2.42 -13.79 3.42
C CYS A 74 -1.39 -14.93 3.41
N ALA A 75 -1.18 -15.63 2.28
CA ALA A 75 -0.27 -16.78 2.22
C ALA A 75 1.15 -16.52 2.76
N PRO A 76 1.82 -15.37 2.49
CA PRO A 76 3.13 -15.09 3.05
C PRO A 76 3.16 -14.90 4.58
N LEU A 77 1.99 -14.74 5.21
CA LEU A 77 1.84 -14.50 6.64
C LEU A 77 1.51 -15.77 7.42
N ALA A 78 1.26 -16.90 6.75
CA ALA A 78 0.82 -18.15 7.38
C ALA A 78 1.78 -18.66 8.46
N ASP A 79 3.09 -18.52 8.23
CA ASP A 79 4.13 -18.94 9.20
C ASP A 79 4.44 -17.87 10.26
N ILE A 80 3.93 -16.65 10.08
CA ILE A 80 4.17 -15.50 10.96
C ILE A 80 3.05 -15.34 11.98
N LEU A 81 1.82 -15.60 11.55
CA LEU A 81 0.60 -15.33 12.30
C LEU A 81 -0.08 -16.62 12.74
N TYR A 82 -0.33 -16.74 14.05
CA TYR A 82 -0.98 -17.91 14.63
C TYR A 82 -2.40 -18.08 14.09
N ASN A 83 -2.69 -19.27 13.55
CA ASN A 83 -4.03 -19.67 13.10
C ASN A 83 -4.69 -18.68 12.11
N LEU A 84 -3.88 -18.04 11.25
CA LEU A 84 -4.37 -17.03 10.30
C LEU A 84 -5.46 -17.57 9.36
N SER A 85 -5.36 -18.82 8.92
CA SER A 85 -6.34 -19.44 8.03
C SER A 85 -7.74 -19.44 8.63
N PHE A 86 -7.87 -19.77 9.92
CA PHE A 86 -9.15 -19.74 10.63
C PHE A 86 -9.79 -18.35 10.59
N TYR A 87 -9.01 -17.29 10.87
CA TYR A 87 -9.53 -15.92 10.85
C TYR A 87 -9.89 -15.43 9.45
N VAL A 88 -9.14 -15.86 8.43
CA VAL A 88 -9.44 -15.57 7.01
C VAL A 88 -10.72 -16.28 6.57
N GLU A 89 -10.87 -17.57 6.91
CA GLU A 89 -12.06 -18.35 6.59
C GLU A 89 -13.31 -17.80 7.29
N ALA A 90 -13.19 -17.46 8.58
CA ALA A 90 -14.27 -16.81 9.32
C ALA A 90 -14.65 -15.46 8.69
N ALA A 91 -13.66 -14.66 8.27
CA ALA A 91 -13.91 -13.38 7.62
C ALA A 91 -14.65 -13.55 6.29
N LEU A 92 -14.29 -14.53 5.48
CA LEU A 92 -14.97 -14.85 4.22
C LEU A 92 -16.39 -15.36 4.46
N TYR A 93 -16.55 -16.31 5.40
CA TYR A 93 -17.84 -16.91 5.72
C TYR A 93 -18.86 -15.87 6.21
N GLU A 94 -18.41 -14.90 7.00
CA GLU A 94 -19.24 -13.83 7.55
C GLU A 94 -19.38 -12.62 6.62
N THR A 95 -18.79 -12.67 5.42
CA THR A 95 -18.94 -11.61 4.40
C THR A 95 -20.09 -11.99 3.45
N PRO A 96 -21.09 -11.11 3.27
CA PRO A 96 -22.15 -11.33 2.29
C PRO A 96 -21.59 -11.51 0.87
N SER A 97 -22.26 -12.31 0.04
CA SER A 97 -21.88 -12.48 -1.38
C SER A 97 -21.89 -11.16 -2.16
N GLU A 98 -22.71 -10.20 -1.73
CA GLU A 98 -22.80 -8.85 -2.28
C GLU A 98 -22.65 -7.83 -1.13
N PRO A 99 -21.44 -7.35 -0.83
CA PRO A 99 -21.21 -6.31 0.17
C PRO A 99 -21.90 -4.98 -0.24
N PRO A 100 -22.56 -4.27 0.70
CA PRO A 100 -23.38 -3.09 0.39
C PRO A 100 -22.57 -1.81 0.09
N ASP A 101 -21.28 -1.82 0.35
CA ASP A 101 -20.34 -0.68 0.33
C ASP A 101 -19.52 -0.59 -0.97
N GLY A 102 -19.90 -1.34 -2.00
CA GLY A 102 -19.20 -1.35 -3.30
C GLY A 102 -17.90 -2.15 -3.29
N LEU A 103 -17.64 -2.88 -2.21
CA LEU A 103 -16.52 -3.81 -2.10
C LEU A 103 -16.86 -5.15 -2.75
N ILE A 104 -15.85 -5.83 -3.29
CA ILE A 104 -15.98 -7.27 -3.56
C ILE A 104 -15.74 -8.06 -2.27
N VAL A 105 -16.15 -9.33 -2.27
CA VAL A 105 -16.09 -10.22 -1.09
C VAL A 105 -14.70 -10.23 -0.45
N ASP A 106 -13.63 -10.42 -1.24
CA ASP A 106 -12.25 -10.45 -0.71
C ASP A 106 -11.82 -9.11 -0.08
N GLU A 107 -12.25 -7.99 -0.64
CA GLU A 107 -11.93 -6.65 -0.13
C GLU A 107 -12.63 -6.40 1.21
N SER A 108 -13.92 -6.71 1.29
CA SER A 108 -14.69 -6.62 2.54
C SER A 108 -14.12 -7.56 3.60
N ALA A 109 -13.85 -8.82 3.24
CA ALA A 109 -13.30 -9.81 4.15
C ALA A 109 -11.92 -9.40 4.70
N ALA A 110 -11.08 -8.71 3.90
CA ALA A 110 -9.74 -8.30 4.32
C ALA A 110 -9.73 -7.30 5.48
N ILE A 111 -10.82 -6.56 5.68
CA ILE A 111 -10.97 -5.59 6.78
C ILE A 111 -11.08 -6.32 8.13
N ARG A 112 -11.79 -7.45 8.17
CA ARG A 112 -12.13 -8.13 9.43
C ARG A 112 -10.91 -8.63 10.22
N PRO A 113 -9.90 -9.32 9.63
CA PRO A 113 -8.68 -9.69 10.35
C PRO A 113 -7.90 -8.50 10.94
N TYR A 114 -8.07 -7.29 10.41
CA TYR A 114 -7.47 -6.06 10.95
C TYR A 114 -8.27 -5.45 12.11
N THR A 115 -9.54 -5.80 12.29
CA THR A 115 -10.40 -5.16 13.30
C THR A 115 -10.76 -6.07 14.47
N ILE A 116 -10.57 -7.38 14.33
CA ILE A 116 -10.82 -8.33 15.41
C ILE A 116 -9.57 -8.57 16.26
N GLU A 117 -9.77 -8.69 17.57
CA GLU A 117 -8.73 -9.22 18.45
C GLU A 117 -8.69 -10.75 18.36
N TRP A 118 -7.50 -11.29 18.53
CA TRP A 118 -7.27 -12.73 18.50
C TRP A 118 -7.24 -13.29 19.91
N GLU A 119 -7.40 -14.61 20.03
CA GLU A 119 -7.40 -15.26 21.33
C GLU A 119 -6.03 -15.13 21.99
N LYS A 120 -6.02 -14.67 23.25
CA LYS A 120 -4.79 -14.59 24.05
C LYS A 120 -4.23 -16.01 24.24
N PRO A 121 -2.91 -16.21 24.18
CA PRO A 121 -1.85 -15.20 24.24
C PRO A 121 -1.35 -14.67 22.88
N HIS A 122 -2.03 -15.01 21.78
CA HIS A 122 -1.53 -14.71 20.44
C HIS A 122 -1.79 -13.25 20.04
N ARG A 123 -0.84 -12.65 19.32
CA ARG A 123 -1.01 -11.30 18.78
C ARG A 123 -1.86 -11.37 17.51
N SER A 124 -2.84 -10.48 17.42
CA SER A 124 -3.67 -10.31 16.22
C SER A 124 -2.88 -9.82 15.02
N LEU A 125 -3.43 -10.02 13.81
CA LEU A 125 -2.88 -9.44 12.58
C LEU A 125 -2.69 -7.93 12.75
N TYR A 126 -3.71 -7.23 13.25
CA TYR A 126 -3.65 -5.80 13.59
C TYR A 126 -2.44 -5.45 14.46
N SER A 127 -2.29 -6.18 15.57
CA SER A 127 -1.23 -5.93 16.55
C SER A 127 0.15 -6.14 15.95
N MET A 128 0.34 -7.24 15.21
CA MET A 128 1.62 -7.54 14.57
C MET A 128 1.94 -6.59 13.43
N LEU A 129 0.97 -6.32 12.54
CA LEU A 129 1.16 -5.41 11.41
C LEU A 129 1.52 -3.99 11.88
N ASN A 130 0.75 -3.42 12.82
CA ASN A 130 1.03 -2.07 13.31
C ASN A 130 2.33 -1.99 14.12
N HIS A 131 2.73 -3.08 14.78
CA HIS A 131 4.05 -3.17 15.39
C HIS A 131 5.16 -3.14 14.32
N THR A 132 5.01 -3.92 13.26
CA THR A 132 5.96 -3.99 12.15
C THR A 132 6.07 -2.67 11.38
N ILE A 133 4.95 -1.98 11.11
CA ILE A 133 4.94 -0.66 10.46
C ILE A 133 5.76 0.38 11.25
N LYS A 134 5.75 0.29 12.58
CA LYS A 134 6.49 1.21 13.46
C LYS A 134 7.97 0.90 13.59
N LYS A 135 8.42 -0.29 13.16
CA LYS A 135 9.84 -0.65 13.19
C LYS A 135 10.61 0.04 12.08
N THR A 136 11.89 0.31 12.33
CA THR A 136 12.80 0.87 11.32
C THR A 136 13.10 -0.13 10.18
N SER A 137 13.07 -1.43 10.47
CA SER A 137 13.36 -2.48 9.48
C SER A 137 12.19 -2.66 8.52
N ARG A 138 12.33 -2.11 7.31
CA ARG A 138 11.28 -2.17 6.29
C ARG A 138 11.17 -3.53 5.60
N GLU A 139 12.22 -4.34 5.64
CA GLU A 139 12.19 -5.72 5.12
C GLU A 139 11.24 -6.62 5.92
N GLU A 140 11.06 -6.35 7.22
CA GLU A 140 10.07 -7.08 8.03
C GLU A 140 8.62 -6.83 7.58
N LEU A 141 8.37 -5.72 6.85
CA LEU A 141 7.04 -5.39 6.33
C LEU A 141 6.73 -6.12 5.01
N ARG A 142 7.76 -6.59 4.30
CA ARG A 142 7.62 -7.20 2.97
C ARG A 142 6.62 -8.37 2.91
N PRO A 143 6.56 -9.29 3.89
CA PRO A 143 5.54 -10.35 3.91
C PRO A 143 4.10 -9.81 3.93
N TYR A 144 3.88 -8.61 4.46
CA TYR A 144 2.56 -7.99 4.57
C TYR A 144 2.12 -7.26 3.31
N PHE A 145 2.97 -7.05 2.31
CA PHE A 145 2.64 -6.18 1.17
C PHE A 145 1.41 -6.65 0.39
N LYS A 146 1.26 -7.96 0.16
CA LYS A 146 0.11 -8.52 -0.55
C LYS A 146 -1.19 -8.28 0.21
N TYR A 147 -1.19 -8.57 1.51
CA TYR A 147 -2.33 -8.26 2.39
C TYR A 147 -2.62 -6.76 2.43
N LEU A 148 -1.60 -5.91 2.61
CA LEU A 148 -1.73 -4.46 2.63
C LEU A 148 -2.29 -3.91 1.31
N LYS A 149 -1.95 -4.52 0.16
CA LYS A 149 -2.47 -4.12 -1.14
C LYS A 149 -3.99 -4.30 -1.18
N LEU A 150 -4.48 -5.49 -0.81
CA LEU A 150 -5.91 -5.80 -0.74
C LEU A 150 -6.63 -4.91 0.29
N PHE A 151 -6.09 -4.84 1.52
CA PHE A 151 -6.68 -4.08 2.61
C PHE A 151 -6.79 -2.58 2.30
N LEU A 152 -5.73 -1.96 1.79
CA LEU A 152 -5.75 -0.52 1.48
C LEU A 152 -6.67 -0.20 0.29
N ILE A 153 -6.77 -1.09 -0.71
CA ILE A 153 -7.74 -0.94 -1.79
C ILE A 153 -9.17 -0.99 -1.26
N ALA A 154 -9.47 -1.94 -0.35
CA ALA A 154 -10.76 -2.00 0.31
C ALA A 154 -11.09 -0.67 1.01
N LEU A 155 -10.16 -0.14 1.82
CA LEU A 155 -10.37 1.13 2.52
C LEU A 155 -10.59 2.34 1.58
N VAL A 156 -9.89 2.39 0.44
CA VAL A 156 -10.04 3.49 -0.53
C VAL A 156 -11.39 3.44 -1.25
N LYS A 157 -11.96 2.26 -1.42
CA LYS A 157 -13.27 2.07 -2.08
C LYS A 157 -14.46 2.39 -1.18
N ILE A 158 -14.29 2.31 0.15
CA ILE A 158 -15.37 2.62 1.09
C ILE A 158 -15.83 4.08 0.88
N PRO A 159 -17.14 4.33 0.72
CA PRO A 159 -17.66 5.67 0.55
C PRO A 159 -17.24 6.60 1.69
N CYS A 160 -16.69 7.78 1.34
CA CYS A 160 -16.33 8.77 2.34
C CYS A 160 -17.59 9.28 3.04
N VAL A 161 -17.57 9.24 4.37
CA VAL A 161 -18.56 9.95 5.19
C VAL A 161 -18.24 11.44 5.23
N PRO A 162 -19.25 12.32 5.41
CA PRO A 162 -19.00 13.74 5.67
C PRO A 162 -18.02 13.94 6.84
N PRO A 163 -17.34 15.09 6.92
CA PRO A 163 -16.44 15.37 8.04
C PRO A 163 -17.16 15.21 9.39
N LEU A 164 -16.63 14.32 10.21
CA LEU A 164 -17.16 13.99 11.53
C LEU A 164 -16.03 14.02 12.56
N THR A 165 -16.34 14.48 13.77
CA THR A 165 -15.41 14.38 14.90
C THR A 165 -15.36 12.93 15.38
N VAL A 166 -14.17 12.33 15.29
CA VAL A 166 -13.88 11.00 15.81
C VAL A 166 -13.01 11.08 17.06
N TRP A 167 -13.20 10.14 17.98
CA TRP A 167 -12.46 10.09 19.24
C TRP A 167 -11.59 8.85 19.28
N ARG A 168 -10.34 9.01 19.76
CA ARG A 168 -9.42 7.90 19.99
C ARG A 168 -8.93 7.91 21.42
N GLY A 169 -9.27 6.87 22.18
CA GLY A 169 -8.66 6.60 23.48
C GLY A 169 -7.25 6.05 23.31
N VAL A 170 -6.31 6.54 24.09
CA VAL A 170 -4.92 6.05 24.13
C VAL A 170 -4.50 5.81 25.58
N ASN A 171 -3.72 4.76 25.81
CA ASN A 171 -3.29 4.35 27.15
C ASN A 171 -1.91 4.89 27.55
N LYS A 172 -1.32 5.78 26.72
CA LYS A 172 -0.02 6.39 26.94
C LYS A 172 -0.19 7.91 26.98
N ASP A 173 0.59 8.57 27.82
CA ASP A 173 0.66 10.03 27.83
C ASP A 173 1.39 10.52 26.57
N TYR A 174 0.69 11.32 25.77
CA TYR A 174 1.20 11.96 24.56
C TYR A 174 1.13 13.49 24.65
N THR A 175 0.96 14.05 25.85
CA THR A 175 0.76 15.50 26.04
C THR A 175 1.91 16.32 25.43
N SER A 176 3.15 15.81 25.47
CA SER A 176 4.31 16.43 24.84
C SER A 176 4.34 16.34 23.30
N ASP A 177 3.66 15.34 22.73
CA ASP A 177 3.77 14.99 21.31
C ASP A 177 2.71 15.72 20.45
N PHE A 178 1.67 16.26 21.09
CA PHE A 178 0.56 17.00 20.47
C PHE A 178 0.52 18.46 20.94
N SER A 179 1.62 19.20 20.77
CA SER A 179 1.60 20.64 20.98
C SER A 179 0.70 21.34 19.96
N GLN A 180 0.07 22.44 20.39
CA GLN A 180 -0.84 23.21 19.54
C GLN A 180 -0.14 23.65 18.25
N ALA A 181 -0.81 23.47 17.11
CA ALA A 181 -0.33 23.73 15.75
C ALA A 181 0.74 22.76 15.18
N THR A 182 0.97 21.61 15.81
CA THR A 182 1.86 20.58 15.25
C THR A 182 1.14 19.68 14.25
N LEU A 183 1.71 19.55 13.04
CA LEU A 183 1.29 18.53 12.07
C LEU A 183 1.81 17.16 12.50
N VAL A 184 0.90 16.24 12.77
CA VAL A 184 1.23 14.86 13.16
C VAL A 184 0.93 13.90 12.00
N THR A 185 1.86 12.99 11.75
CA THR A 185 1.69 11.87 10.82
C THR A 185 1.53 10.58 11.63
N TRP A 186 0.52 9.79 11.29
CA TRP A 186 0.17 8.54 11.98
C TRP A 186 0.59 7.34 11.15
#